data_AF-A0A3A4ATI6-F1
#
_entry.id   AF-A0A3A4ATI6-F1
#
_cell.length_a   1.000
_cell.length_b   1.000
_cell.length_c   1.000
_cell.angle_alpha   90.00
_cell.angle_beta   90.00
_cell.angle_gamma   90.00
#
_symmetry.space_group_name_H-M   'P 1'
#
loop_
_entity.id
_entity.type
_entity.pdbx_description
1 polymer ?
#
loop_
_entity_poly.entity_id
_entity_poly.type
_entity_poly.pdbx_seq_one_letter_code
_entity_poly.pdbx_strand_id
1 'polypeptide(L)'
;MTITDLRYGAACLRRACRAGHRPRPSSLRHRAEVRTWARAHVRDRSVARRARVQERQERRRVRHALDQARRRINAARGSHLASGPLGDIDVPPTRHRHNAVWQY
;
A
#
# COMPACT_ATOMS: atom_id res chain seq x y z
N MET A 1 10.35 7.22 0.20
CA MET A 1 9.69 7.56 1.48
C MET A 1 9.38 6.27 2.23
N THR A 2 9.39 6.27 3.56
CA THR A 2 8.89 5.11 4.33
C THR A 2 7.55 5.50 4.95
N ILE A 3 6.52 4.67 4.77
CA ILE A 3 5.21 4.82 5.42
C ILE A 3 5.05 3.69 6.44
N THR A 4 4.62 4.02 7.66
CA THR A 4 4.25 3.02 8.66
C THR A 4 2.74 2.89 8.72
N ASP A 5 2.26 1.66 8.62
CA ASP A 5 0.84 1.29 8.65
C ASP A 5 0.56 0.34 9.82
N LEU A 6 -0.66 0.32 10.37
CA LEU A 6 -1.02 -0.53 11.51
C LEU A 6 -2.01 -1.63 11.11
N ARG A 7 -1.57 -2.85 10.84
CA ARG A 7 -2.46 -3.91 10.30
C ARG A 7 -2.77 -5.02 11.30
N TYR A 8 -3.99 -5.54 11.23
CA TYR A 8 -4.36 -6.79 11.90
C TYR A 8 -4.00 -7.98 11.00
N GLY A 9 -2.93 -8.69 11.33
CA GLY A 9 -2.60 -9.95 10.68
C GLY A 9 -3.49 -11.10 11.16
N ALA A 10 -3.66 -12.14 10.33
CA ALA A 10 -4.44 -13.33 10.69
C ALA A 10 -3.93 -14.01 11.98
N ALA A 11 -2.61 -14.05 12.18
CA ALA A 11 -2.00 -14.58 13.40
C ALA A 11 -2.33 -13.71 14.63
N CYS A 12 -2.32 -12.38 14.48
CA CYS A 12 -2.70 -11.45 15.54
C CYS A 12 -4.16 -11.64 15.95
N LEU A 13 -5.07 -11.74 14.98
CA LEU A 13 -6.50 -11.97 15.24
C LEU A 13 -6.73 -13.32 15.93
N ARG A 14 -6.09 -14.39 15.45
CA ARG A 14 -6.17 -15.72 16.09
C ARG A 14 -5.66 -15.71 17.52
N ARG A 15 -4.52 -15.06 17.78
CA ARG A 15 -3.95 -14.95 19.13
C ARG A 15 -4.88 -14.20 20.08
N ALA A 16 -5.41 -13.06 19.63
CA ALA A 16 -6.32 -12.25 20.43
C ALA A 16 -7.63 -12.98 20.74
N CYS A 17 -8.18 -13.69 19.76
CA CYS A 17 -9.36 -14.54 19.94
C CYS A 17 -9.11 -15.64 20.98
N ARG A 18 -7.99 -16.37 20.88
CA ARG A 18 -7.62 -17.41 21.85
C ARG A 18 -7.42 -16.86 23.26
N ALA A 19 -6.87 -15.66 23.39
CA ALA A 19 -6.56 -15.05 24.67
C ALA A 19 -7.71 -14.18 25.23
N GLY A 20 -8.88 -14.15 24.57
CA GLY A 20 -10.08 -13.46 25.06
C GLY A 20 -9.95 -11.93 25.13
N HIS A 21 -8.98 -11.33 24.45
CA HIS A 21 -8.73 -9.89 24.49
C HIS A 21 -8.87 -9.23 23.11
N ARG A 22 -8.99 -7.89 23.11
CA ARG A 22 -9.04 -7.12 21.86
C ARG A 22 -7.73 -7.26 21.08
N PRO A 23 -7.75 -7.50 19.75
CA PRO A 23 -6.54 -7.54 18.96
C PRO A 23 -5.84 -6.18 18.93
N ARG A 24 -4.50 -6.21 18.96
CA ARG A 24 -3.65 -5.01 18.80
C ARG A 24 -2.99 -5.06 17.42
N PRO A 25 -3.10 -4.03 16.58
CA PRO A 25 -2.52 -4.05 15.25
C PRO A 25 -0.99 -4.07 15.32
N SER A 26 -0.35 -4.75 14.37
CA SER A 26 1.10 -4.74 14.21
C SER A 26 1.53 -3.59 13.30
N SER A 27 2.64 -2.91 13.63
CA SER A 27 3.24 -1.96 12.72
C SER A 27 3.83 -2.68 11.51
N LEU A 28 3.59 -2.12 10.33
CA LEU A 28 4.09 -2.62 9.08
C LEU A 28 4.71 -1.45 8.32
N ARG A 29 5.98 -1.61 7.98
CA ARG A 29 6.79 -0.57 7.35
C ARG A 29 6.81 -0.83 5.85
N HIS A 30 6.32 0.14 5.08
CA HIS A 30 6.31 0.09 3.62
C HIS A 30 7.30 1.09 3.04
N ARG A 31 8.00 0.69 1.99
CA ARG A 31 8.72 1.63 1.12
C ARG A 31 7.73 2.17 0.09
N ALA A 32 7.51 3.48 0.12
CA ALA A 32 6.66 4.18 -0.84
C ALA A 32 7.50 5.08 -1.75
N GLU A 33 7.24 4.99 -3.05
CA GLU A 33 7.77 5.91 -4.04
C GLU A 33 6.73 6.99 -4.34
N VAL A 34 7.00 8.22 -3.91
CA VAL A 34 6.10 9.36 -4.19
C VAL A 34 6.64 10.08 -5.41
N ARG A 35 5.78 10.23 -6.42
CA ARG A 35 6.09 10.97 -7.64
C ARG A 35 5.30 12.25 -7.68
N THR A 36 5.98 13.35 -7.98
CA THR A 36 5.39 14.67 -8.19
C THR A 36 5.62 15.07 -9.64
N TRP A 37 4.60 15.66 -10.26
CA TRP A 37 4.68 16.16 -11.62
C TRP A 37 4.58 17.69 -11.61
N ALA A 38 5.16 18.32 -12.64
CA ALA A 38 5.09 19.77 -12.79
C ALA A 38 3.63 20.25 -12.76
N ARG A 39 3.35 21.27 -11.95
CA ARG A 39 2.04 21.90 -11.90
C ARG A 39 1.82 22.71 -13.18
N ALA A 40 0.56 22.75 -13.64
CA ALA A 40 0.20 23.51 -14.84
C ALA A 40 0.63 24.98 -14.70
N HIS A 41 1.38 25.49 -15.67
CA HIS A 41 1.73 26.91 -15.73
C HIS A 41 0.68 27.63 -16.59
N VAL A 42 0.10 28.71 -16.07
CA VAL A 42 -1.03 29.40 -16.74
C VAL A 42 -0.63 29.93 -18.12
N ARG A 43 0.63 30.33 -18.29
CA ARG A 43 1.18 30.85 -19.56
C ARG A 43 1.79 29.77 -20.46
N ASP A 44 1.98 28.55 -19.96
CA ASP A 44 2.59 27.46 -20.73
C ASP A 44 1.81 26.15 -20.54
N ARG A 45 0.93 25.89 -21.51
CA ARG A 45 0.12 24.66 -21.57
C ARG A 45 0.95 23.41 -21.90
N SER A 46 2.17 23.57 -22.43
CA SER A 46 3.04 22.44 -22.79
C SER A 46 3.51 21.67 -21.56
N VAL A 47 3.76 22.37 -20.45
CA VAL A 47 4.12 21.79 -19.14
C VAL A 47 2.99 20.92 -18.62
N ALA A 48 1.75 21.42 -18.64
CA ALA A 48 0.59 20.68 -18.20
C ALA A 48 0.35 19.42 -19.05
N ARG A 49 0.55 19.53 -20.37
CA ARG A 49 0.42 18.38 -21.29
C ARG A 49 1.48 17.32 -21.01
N ARG A 50 2.74 17.71 -20.84
CA ARG A 50 3.85 16.78 -20.51
C ARG A 50 3.61 16.10 -19.16
N ALA A 51 3.21 16.86 -18.14
CA ALA A 51 2.88 16.33 -16.82
C ALA A 51 1.74 15.29 -16.88
N ARG A 52 0.65 15.56 -17.62
CA ARG A 52 -0.44 14.60 -17.81
C ARG A 52 0.00 13.30 -18.48
N VAL A 53 0.87 13.38 -19.48
CA VAL A 53 1.39 12.19 -20.17
C VAL A 53 2.25 11.35 -19.22
N GLN A 54 3.18 12.00 -18.50
CA GLN A 54 4.04 11.32 -17.52
C GLN A 54 3.21 10.68 -16.40
N GLU A 55 2.25 11.41 -15.83
CA GLU A 55 1.34 10.87 -14.82
C GLU A 55 0.56 9.65 -15.34
N ARG A 56 0.02 9.72 -16.56
CA ARG A 56 -0.71 8.60 -17.16
C ARG A 56 0.17 7.37 -17.36
N GLN A 57 1.41 7.56 -17.81
CA GLN A 57 2.39 6.48 -17.98
C GLN A 57 2.71 5.81 -16.65
N GLU A 58 2.98 6.58 -15.59
CA GLU A 58 3.27 6.00 -14.28
C GLU A 58 2.06 5.30 -13.66
N ARG A 59 0.87 5.91 -13.76
CA ARG A 59 -0.38 5.25 -13.33
C ARG A 59 -0.60 3.92 -14.05
N ARG A 60 -0.23 3.83 -15.33
CA ARG A 60 -0.31 2.57 -16.10
C ARG A 60 0.72 1.55 -15.60
N ARG A 61 1.96 1.96 -15.34
CA ARG A 61 3.01 1.07 -14.80
C ARG A 61 2.60 0.49 -13.44
N VAL A 62 2.11 1.33 -12.53
CA VAL A 62 1.63 0.91 -11.20
C VAL A 62 0.47 -0.08 -11.31
N ARG A 63 -0.51 0.19 -12.19
CA ARG A 63 -1.61 -0.75 -12.43
C ARG A 63 -1.13 -2.12 -12.93
N HIS A 64 -0.20 -2.15 -13.88
CA HIS A 64 0.37 -3.41 -14.36
C HIS A 64 1.11 -4.18 -13.26
N ALA A 65 1.88 -3.49 -12.42
CA ALA A 65 2.57 -4.12 -11.30
C ALA A 65 1.58 -4.73 -10.28
N LEU A 66 0.50 -3.99 -9.95
CA LEU A 66 -0.57 -4.47 -9.06
C LEU A 66 -1.31 -5.67 -9.64
N ASP A 67 -1.61 -5.67 -10.94
CA ASP A 67 -2.27 -6.80 -11.60
C ASP A 67 -1.39 -8.05 -11.56
N GLN A 68 -0.09 -7.92 -11.81
CA GLN A 68 0.86 -9.03 -11.70
C GLN A 68 0.95 -9.56 -10.26
N ALA A 69 1.02 -8.66 -9.28
CA ALA A 69 1.05 -9.02 -7.87
C ALA A 69 -0.23 -9.76 -7.45
N ARG A 70 -1.40 -9.26 -7.85
CA ARG A 70 -2.69 -9.91 -7.59
C ARG A 70 -2.76 -11.30 -8.21
N ARG A 71 -2.28 -11.48 -9.44
CA ARG A 71 -2.21 -12.79 -10.09
C ARG A 71 -1.32 -13.77 -9.31
N ARG A 72 -0.14 -13.33 -8.86
CA ARG A 72 0.76 -14.17 -8.03
C ARG A 72 0.12 -14.57 -6.71
N ILE A 73 -0.52 -13.62 -6.01
CA ILE A 73 -1.24 -13.91 -4.75
C ILE A 73 -2.34 -14.95 -4.98
N ASN A 74 -3.16 -14.75 -6.02
CA ASN A 74 -4.27 -15.63 -6.33
C ASN A 74 -3.80 -17.02 -6.78
N ALA A 75 -2.72 -17.10 -7.57
CA ALA A 75 -2.13 -18.36 -8.00
C ALA A 75 -1.51 -19.15 -6.84
N ALA A 76 -0.97 -18.46 -5.85
CA ALA A 76 -0.38 -19.09 -4.66
C ALA A 76 -1.42 -19.53 -3.62
N ARG A 77 -2.72 -19.38 -3.88
CA ARG A 77 -3.81 -19.86 -3.00
C ARG A 77 -3.84 -21.39 -3.01
N GLY A 78 -2.99 -21.98 -2.15
CA GLY A 78 -2.75 -23.43 -2.03
C GLY A 78 -1.38 -23.75 -1.42
N SER A 79 -0.41 -22.85 -1.54
CA SER A 79 0.87 -22.92 -0.82
C SER A 79 0.97 -21.75 0.16
N HIS A 80 1.51 -22.01 1.35
CA HIS A 80 1.76 -20.98 2.35
C HIS A 80 2.69 -19.92 1.76
N LEU A 81 2.15 -18.80 1.30
CA LEU A 81 2.93 -17.65 0.87
C LEU A 81 3.79 -17.20 2.05
N ALA A 82 5.08 -17.56 2.00
CA ALA A 82 6.09 -16.97 2.85
C ALA A 82 5.95 -15.46 2.71
N SER A 83 5.85 -14.76 3.84
CA SER A 83 5.58 -13.32 3.91
C SER A 83 6.68 -12.42 3.31
N GLY A 84 7.60 -12.98 2.52
CA GLY A 84 8.73 -12.31 1.90
C GLY A 84 8.36 -11.43 0.70
N PRO A 85 7.83 -11.95 -0.43
CA PRO A 85 7.72 -11.17 -1.67
C PRO A 85 6.46 -10.30 -1.76
N LEU A 86 5.55 -10.39 -0.79
CA LEU A 86 4.30 -9.61 -0.77
C LEU A 86 4.40 -8.31 0.03
N GLY A 87 5.44 -8.16 0.86
CA GLY A 87 5.67 -6.94 1.65
C GLY A 87 6.05 -5.72 0.79
N ASP A 88 6.57 -5.95 -0.41
CA ASP A 88 7.01 -4.91 -1.35
C ASP A 88 5.90 -4.41 -2.29
N ILE A 89 4.68 -4.94 -2.18
CA ILE A 89 3.56 -4.41 -2.95
C ILE A 89 3.14 -3.10 -2.31
N ASP A 90 3.24 -2.02 -3.08
CA ASP A 90 2.78 -0.68 -2.72
C ASP A 90 1.24 -0.70 -2.57
N VAL A 91 0.77 -1.01 -1.36
CA VAL A 91 -0.64 -0.93 -1.00
C VAL A 91 -0.84 0.43 -0.34
N PRO A 92 -1.72 1.29 -0.86
CA PRO A 92 -2.00 2.56 -0.23
C PRO A 92 -2.45 2.31 1.22
N PRO A 93 -2.04 3.16 2.18
CA PRO A 93 -2.45 2.99 3.56
C PRO A 93 -3.99 2.95 3.57
N THR A 94 -4.53 1.83 4.00
CA THR A 94 -5.96 1.75 4.28
C THR A 94 -6.19 2.78 5.37
N ARG A 95 -7.13 3.70 5.18
CA ARG A 95 -7.51 4.66 6.24
C ARG A 95 -7.84 3.85 7.49
N HIS A 96 -6.88 3.71 8.41
CA HIS A 96 -7.17 3.19 9.72
C HIS A 96 -8.20 4.12 10.30
N ARG A 97 -9.27 3.58 10.85
CA ARG A 97 -10.16 4.41 11.66
C ARG A 97 -9.27 5.07 12.71
N HIS A 98 -9.17 6.40 12.66
CA HIS A 98 -8.24 7.28 13.40
C HIS A 98 -8.29 7.14 14.94
N ASN A 99 -9.00 6.15 15.47
CA ASN A 99 -9.47 6.12 16.85
C ASN A 99 -8.82 4.98 17.66
N ALA A 100 -7.93 4.17 17.09
CA ALA A 100 -7.40 2.99 17.78
C ALA A 100 -6.03 3.19 18.43
N VAL A 101 -5.27 4.23 18.06
CA VAL A 101 -3.96 4.50 18.65
C VAL A 101 -3.75 6.01 18.77
N TRP A 102 -4.21 6.56 19.89
CA TRP A 102 -3.59 7.73 20.52
C TRP A 102 -3.31 7.32 21.97
N GLN A 103 -2.00 7.18 22.30
CA GLN A 103 -1.30 7.38 23.59
C GLN A 103 -1.91 6.70 24.86
N TYR A 104 -1.25 5.77 25.56
CA TYR A 104 -0.05 5.91 26.42
C TYR A 104 -0.04 7.17 27.27
#